data_AF-A0A9R1RXV8-F1
#
_entry.id   AF-A0A9R1RXV8-F1
#
_cell.length_a   1.000
_cell.length_b   1.000
_cell.length_c   1.000
_cell.angle_alpha   90.00
_cell.angle_beta   90.00
_cell.angle_gamma   90.00
#
_symmetry.space_group_name_H-M   'P 1'
#
loop_
_entity.id
_entity.type
_entity.pdbx_description
1 polymer ?
#
loop_
_entity_poly.entity_id
_entity_poly.type
_entity_poly.pdbx_seq_one_letter_code
_entity_poly.pdbx_strand_id
1 'polypeptide(L)'
;MPRRIPDYPDAYAGWNTLSSFGSYISVVEIRRFFVVVAITSSSGKNQKCAESPWAVEQNPTTLEWLVQSPPAFHTFGDWSNRDESRP
;
A
#
# COMPACT_ATOMS: atom_id res chain seq x y z
N MET A 1 -19.37 4.16 26.86
CA MET A 1 -20.07 2.91 26.47
C MET A 1 -19.11 1.72 26.61
N PRO A 2 -19.42 0.70 27.42
CA PRO A 2 -18.66 -0.57 27.42
C PRO A 2 -18.66 -1.24 26.03
N ARG A 3 -17.58 -1.93 25.68
CA ARG A 3 -17.42 -2.56 24.36
C ARG A 3 -18.44 -3.70 24.16
N ARG A 4 -18.97 -3.85 22.94
CA ARG A 4 -19.87 -4.95 22.51
C ARG A 4 -21.29 -4.91 23.10
N ILE A 5 -21.88 -3.73 23.29
CA ILE A 5 -23.29 -3.61 23.67
C ILE A 5 -24.12 -3.29 22.42
N PRO A 6 -25.19 -4.05 22.12
CA PRO A 6 -26.08 -3.77 21.00
C PRO A 6 -26.85 -2.44 21.14
N ASP A 7 -27.41 -2.18 22.33
CA ASP A 7 -28.18 -0.97 22.63
C ASP A 7 -27.39 0.01 23.51
N TYR A 8 -27.69 1.30 23.40
CA TYR A 8 -26.99 2.34 24.14
C TYR A 8 -27.95 3.44 24.61
N PRO A 9 -27.66 4.11 25.74
CA PRO A 9 -28.45 5.25 26.20
C PRO A 9 -28.42 6.42 25.20
N ASP A 10 -29.48 7.22 25.16
CA ASP A 10 -29.65 8.37 24.24
C ASP A 10 -28.49 9.38 24.26
N ALA A 11 -27.80 9.51 25.40
CA ALA A 11 -26.62 10.35 25.54
C ALA A 11 -25.48 10.02 24.53
N TYR A 12 -25.43 8.78 24.02
CA TYR A 12 -24.42 8.33 23.06
C TYR A 12 -24.90 8.31 21.62
N ALA A 13 -26.17 8.64 21.36
CA ALA A 13 -26.75 8.56 20.02
C ALA A 13 -26.03 9.43 19.00
N GLY A 14 -25.70 10.69 19.34
CA GLY A 14 -25.02 11.60 18.41
C GLY A 14 -23.67 11.07 17.90
N TRP A 15 -22.84 10.53 18.80
CA TRP A 15 -21.53 9.96 18.44
C TRP A 15 -21.66 8.69 17.61
N ASN A 16 -22.67 7.85 17.87
CA ASN A 16 -22.89 6.65 17.09
C ASN A 16 -23.43 6.96 15.68
N THR A 17 -24.27 8.00 15.54
CA THR A 17 -24.71 8.50 14.23
C THR A 17 -23.53 8.99 13.39
N LEU A 18 -22.63 9.78 13.99
CA LEU A 18 -21.42 10.25 13.29
C LEU A 18 -20.50 9.09 12.90
N SER A 19 -20.31 8.12 13.80
CA SER A 19 -19.49 6.93 13.54
C SER A 19 -20.08 6.08 12.41
N SER A 20 -21.41 5.93 12.37
CA SER A 20 -22.11 5.23 11.29
C SER A 20 -21.94 5.94 9.95
N PHE A 21 -21.94 7.28 9.93
CA PHE A 21 -21.68 8.06 8.72
C PHE A 21 -20.26 7.81 8.16
N GLY A 22 -19.25 7.73 9.05
CA GLY A 22 -17.87 7.37 8.66
C GLY A 22 -17.76 5.97 8.03
N SER A 23 -18.60 5.02 8.44
CA SER A 23 -18.65 3.69 7.81
C SER A 23 -19.11 3.77 6.36
N TYR A 24 -20.13 4.57 6.06
CA TYR A 24 -20.58 4.76 4.66
C TYR A 24 -19.49 5.38 3.78
N ILE A 25 -18.76 6.37 4.30
CA ILE A 25 -17.62 6.98 3.60
C ILE A 25 -16.56 5.91 3.30
N SER A 26 -16.23 5.07 4.28
CA SER A 26 -15.23 4.00 4.14
C SER A 26 -15.61 3.01 3.03
N VAL A 27 -16.90 2.66 2.91
CA VAL A 27 -17.38 1.79 1.82
C VAL A 27 -17.18 2.43 0.44
N VAL A 28 -17.41 3.74 0.32
CA VAL A 28 -17.19 4.48 -0.93
C VAL A 28 -15.70 4.51 -1.30
N GLU A 29 -14.82 4.75 -0.33
CA GLU A 29 -13.37 4.75 -0.56
C GLU A 29 -12.84 3.37 -0.94
N ILE A 30 -13.32 2.28 -0.31
CA ILE A 30 -12.95 0.92 -0.69
C ILE A 30 -13.37 0.62 -2.13
N ARG A 31 -14.57 1.04 -2.54
CA ARG A 31 -15.01 0.90 -3.94
C ARG A 31 -14.06 1.64 -4.89
N ARG A 32 -13.67 2.87 -4.55
CA ARG A 32 -12.73 3.66 -5.33
C ARG A 32 -11.35 3.00 -5.42
N PHE A 33 -10.86 2.43 -4.32
CA PHE A 33 -9.61 1.66 -4.29
C PHE A 33 -9.63 0.51 -5.31
N PHE A 34 -10.71 -0.29 -5.35
CA PHE A 34 -10.81 -1.38 -6.33
C PHE A 34 -10.88 -0.88 -7.77
N VAL A 35 -11.54 0.26 -8.02
CA VAL A 35 -11.52 0.89 -9.35
C VAL A 35 -10.10 1.30 -9.74
N VAL A 36 -9.34 1.91 -8.83
CA VAL A 36 -7.93 2.27 -9.09
C VAL A 36 -7.09 1.02 -9.36
N VAL A 37 -7.22 -0.04 -8.56
CA VAL A 37 -6.50 -1.30 -8.79
C VAL A 37 -6.86 -1.90 -10.16
N ALA A 38 -8.14 -1.94 -10.51
CA ALA A 38 -8.59 -2.46 -11.80
C ALA A 38 -8.05 -1.64 -12.97
N ILE A 39 -8.08 -0.30 -12.86
CA ILE A 39 -7.50 0.60 -13.88
C ILE A 39 -5.99 0.39 -13.95
N THR A 40 -5.24 0.39 -12.84
CA THR A 40 -3.78 0.20 -12.85
C THR A 40 -3.38 -1.16 -13.44
N SER A 41 -4.12 -2.22 -13.15
CA SER A 41 -3.85 -3.55 -13.70
C SER A 41 -4.22 -3.69 -15.18
N SER A 42 -5.24 -2.97 -15.66
CA SER A 42 -5.73 -3.07 -17.05
C SER A 42 -5.17 -1.99 -17.98
N SER A 43 -4.74 -0.85 -17.45
CA SER A 43 -4.32 0.33 -18.22
C SER A 43 -3.02 0.15 -18.96
N GLY A 44 -2.39 -1.03 -18.91
CA GLY A 44 -1.69 -1.60 -20.07
C GLY A 44 -0.63 -0.74 -20.73
N LYS A 45 -0.07 0.25 -20.03
CA LYS A 45 1.16 0.88 -20.47
C LYS A 45 2.22 -0.13 -20.11
N ASN A 46 2.54 -1.04 -21.04
CA ASN A 46 3.66 -1.99 -21.00
C ASN A 46 5.04 -1.27 -20.90
N GLN A 47 5.07 -0.05 -20.38
CA GLN A 47 6.27 0.61 -19.93
C GLN A 47 6.70 -0.13 -18.68
N LYS A 48 7.77 -0.91 -18.81
CA LYS A 48 8.50 -1.43 -17.65
C LYS A 48 8.75 -0.25 -16.72
N CYS A 49 8.36 -0.38 -15.46
CA CYS A 49 8.70 0.63 -14.47
C CYS A 49 10.23 0.72 -14.39
N ALA A 50 10.74 1.92 -14.14
CA ALA A 50 12.15 2.08 -13.81
C ALA A 50 12.53 1.18 -12.63
N GLU A 51 13.80 0.79 -12.53
CA GLU A 51 14.32 -0.07 -11.44
C GLU A 51 13.88 0.43 -10.06
N SER A 52 13.91 1.75 -9.86
CA SER A 52 13.18 2.39 -8.78
C SER A 52 11.95 3.16 -9.30
N PRO A 53 10.71 2.71 -9.01
CA PRO A 53 9.50 3.48 -9.31
C PRO A 53 9.32 4.68 -8.38
N TRP A 54 10.06 4.73 -7.27
CA TRP A 54 10.15 5.89 -6.40
C TRP A 54 11.27 6.78 -6.93
N ALA A 55 10.91 7.97 -7.43
CA ALA A 55 11.82 8.90 -8.13
C ALA A 55 12.96 9.49 -7.27
N VAL A 56 13.27 8.88 -6.12
CA VAL A 56 14.06 9.49 -5.05
C VAL A 56 15.52 9.03 -5.04
N GLU A 57 15.84 7.78 -5.40
CA GLU A 57 17.20 7.28 -5.17
C GLU A 57 17.79 6.54 -6.36
N GLN A 58 18.93 7.04 -6.84
CA GLN A 58 19.90 6.27 -7.63
C GLN A 58 20.59 5.20 -6.77
N ASN A 59 20.49 5.32 -5.43
CA ASN A 59 21.10 4.42 -4.47
C ASN A 59 20.10 4.08 -3.35
N PRO A 60 19.17 3.15 -3.60
CA PRO A 60 18.10 2.83 -2.67
C PRO A 60 18.64 2.28 -1.34
N THR A 61 17.98 2.65 -0.25
CA THR A 61 18.31 2.16 1.11
C THR A 61 18.18 0.63 1.24
N THR A 62 17.35 0.00 0.41
CA THR A 62 17.07 -1.43 0.44
C THR A 62 17.26 -2.07 -0.94
N LEU A 63 17.68 -3.35 -0.96
CA LEU A 63 18.14 -4.03 -2.18
C LEU A 63 17.02 -4.35 -3.18
N GLU A 64 15.76 -4.39 -2.77
CA GLU A 64 14.63 -4.70 -3.65
C GLU A 64 14.41 -3.66 -4.76
N TRP A 65 14.85 -2.41 -4.54
CA TRP A 65 14.70 -1.32 -5.50
C TRP A 65 15.89 -1.18 -6.47
N LEU A 66 16.89 -2.07 -6.37
CA LEU A 66 17.96 -2.20 -7.37
C LEU A 66 17.54 -3.10 -8.55
N VAL A 67 16.39 -3.76 -8.44
CA VAL A 67 15.96 -4.77 -9.41
C VAL A 67 14.78 -4.24 -10.23
N GLN A 68 14.71 -4.68 -11.48
CA GLN A 68 13.66 -4.31 -12.41
C GLN A 68 12.28 -4.84 -11.96
N SER A 69 11.23 -4.10 -12.30
CA SER A 69 9.84 -4.52 -12.09
C SER A 69 9.18 -4.89 -13.44
N PRO A 70 8.67 -6.13 -13.62
CA PRO A 70 8.70 -7.25 -12.68
C PRO A 70 10.09 -7.90 -12.58
N PRO A 71 10.44 -8.48 -11.42
CA PRO A 71 11.75 -9.11 -11.23
C PRO A 71 11.90 -10.37 -12.08
N ALA A 72 13.15 -10.67 -12.46
CA ALA A 72 13.48 -11.93 -13.11
C ALA A 72 13.27 -13.12 -12.15
N PHE A 73 13.07 -14.31 -12.70
CA PHE A 73 12.85 -15.55 -11.94
C PHE A 73 14.00 -15.85 -10.96
N HIS A 74 15.24 -15.62 -11.41
CA HIS A 74 16.41 -15.53 -10.56
C HIS A 74 16.80 -14.07 -10.43
N THR A 75 16.39 -13.46 -9.33
CA THR A 75 16.41 -12.02 -9.10
C THR A 75 17.84 -11.46 -9.03
N PHE A 76 18.77 -12.23 -8.47
CA PHE A 76 20.20 -11.89 -8.43
C PHE A 76 20.97 -13.01 -9.13
N GLY A 77 21.65 -12.69 -10.24
CA GLY A 77 22.51 -13.63 -10.96
C GLY A 77 23.88 -13.78 -10.30
N ASP A 78 24.43 -12.65 -9.84
CA ASP A 78 25.65 -12.57 -9.05
C ASP A 78 25.35 -12.08 -7.64
N TRP A 79 26.17 -12.50 -6.67
CA TRP A 79 26.05 -12.04 -5.29
C TRP A 79 26.42 -10.56 -5.19
N SER A 80 25.54 -9.73 -4.63
CA SER A 80 25.96 -8.40 -4.21
C SER A 80 26.85 -8.55 -2.97
N ASN A 81 28.11 -8.14 -3.09
CA ASN A 81 29.02 -8.15 -1.95
C ASN A 81 28.64 -6.98 -1.04
N ARG A 82 28.40 -7.27 0.25
CA ARG A 82 28.42 -6.21 1.25
C ARG A 82 29.87 -5.81 1.47
N ASP A 83 30.18 -4.54 1.25
CA ASP A 83 31.44 -3.96 1.69
C ASP A 83 31.42 -3.90 3.22
N GLU A 84 31.80 -4.99 3.86
CA GLU A 84 32.04 -5.06 5.30
C GLU A 84 33.38 -4.37 5.61
N SER A 85 33.56 -3.11 5.20
CA SER A 85 34.65 -2.27 5.69
C SER A 85 34.25 -1.71 7.04
N ARG A 86 34.32 -2.58 8.05
CA ARG A 86 34.20 -2.24 9.47
C ARG A 86 35.56 -1.85 10.06
N PRO A 87 35.54 -1.03 11.12
CA PRO A 87 35.95 -1.50 12.45
C PRO A 87 34.77 -2.10 13.21
#